data_AF-A0AAV8VP27-F1
#
_entry.id   AF-A0AAV8VP27-F1
#
_cell.length_a   1.000
_cell.length_b   1.000
_cell.length_c   1.000
_cell.angle_alpha   90.00
_cell.angle_beta   90.00
_cell.angle_gamma   90.00
#
_symmetry.space_group_name_H-M   'P 1'
#
loop_
_entity.id
_entity.type
_entity.pdbx_description
1 polymer ?
#
loop_
_entity_poly.entity_id
_entity_poly.type
_entity_poly.pdbx_seq_one_letter_code
_entity_poly.pdbx_strand_id
1 'polypeptide(L)'
;MVNLAYPTAPAEVIEQLSVSSFIEGLRDPEIDTSSEALAQALEIEAAKQASRGMSKVRQVKTYQYQDRERKMQKPNKNPIDSIKDVLEKFNDGQNSEDSTTTRRPIRCWTCGVEGHVKSRCPQPSIEQNQGNAN
;
A
#
# COMPACT_ATOMS: atom_id res chain seq x y z
N MET A 1 10.65 -13.61 -16.96
CA MET A 1 10.63 -15.08 -16.78
C MET A 1 12.02 -15.69 -16.94
N VAL A 2 12.77 -15.34 -17.99
CA VAL A 2 14.12 -15.87 -18.25
C VAL A 2 15.10 -15.69 -17.08
N ASN A 3 15.23 -14.47 -16.52
CA ASN A 3 16.15 -14.21 -15.39
C ASN A 3 15.79 -15.01 -14.12
N LEU A 4 14.54 -15.44 -13.97
CA LEU A 4 14.10 -16.26 -12.84
C LEU A 4 14.35 -17.74 -13.09
N ALA A 5 14.21 -18.19 -14.35
CA ALA A 5 14.47 -19.56 -14.76
C ALA A 5 15.97 -19.89 -14.78
N TYR A 6 16.81 -18.90 -15.11
CA TYR A 6 18.26 -19.07 -15.25
C TYR A 6 19.04 -18.00 -14.46
N PRO A 7 18.99 -18.01 -13.12
CA PRO A 7 19.58 -16.95 -12.29
C PRO A 7 21.11 -16.96 -12.27
N THR A 8 21.74 -18.09 -12.61
CA THR A 8 23.21 -18.26 -12.62
C THR A 8 23.81 -18.23 -14.03
N ALA A 9 22.97 -18.05 -15.07
CA ALA A 9 23.45 -18.01 -16.44
C ALA A 9 24.20 -16.69 -16.75
N PRO A 10 25.18 -16.70 -17.67
CA PRO A 10 25.84 -15.48 -18.13
C PRO A 10 24.82 -14.50 -18.74
N ALA A 11 25.05 -13.20 -18.54
CA ALA A 11 24.13 -12.14 -18.97
C ALA A 11 23.80 -12.21 -20.47
N GLU A 12 24.80 -12.50 -21.31
CA GLU A 12 24.63 -12.65 -22.77
C GLU A 12 23.66 -13.77 -23.13
N VAL A 13 23.72 -14.90 -22.43
CA VAL A 13 22.84 -16.05 -22.66
C VAL A 13 21.41 -15.71 -22.25
N ILE A 14 21.25 -15.02 -21.12
CA ILE A 14 19.95 -14.56 -20.63
C ILE A 14 19.32 -13.57 -21.63
N GLU A 15 20.11 -12.65 -22.16
CA GLU A 15 19.66 -11.69 -23.16
C GLU A 15 19.19 -12.40 -24.43
N GLN A 16 20.01 -13.30 -24.99
CA GLN A 16 19.64 -14.09 -26.16
C GLN A 16 18.35 -14.88 -25.94
N LEU A 17 18.20 -15.53 -24.78
CA LEU A 17 17.01 -16.29 -24.44
C LEU A 17 15.78 -15.38 -24.26
N SER A 18 15.98 -14.16 -23.75
CA SER A 18 14.91 -13.18 -23.58
C SER A 18 14.39 -12.68 -24.92
N VAL A 19 15.29 -12.41 -25.86
CA VAL A 19 14.95 -11.99 -27.22
C VAL A 19 14.25 -13.12 -27.96
N SER A 20 14.76 -14.35 -27.89
CA SER A 20 14.15 -15.49 -28.57
C SER A 20 12.75 -15.80 -28.04
N SER A 21 12.57 -15.77 -26.71
CA SER A 21 11.25 -15.98 -26.09
C SER A 21 10.25 -14.89 -26.47
N PHE A 22 10.72 -13.64 -26.60
CA PHE A 22 9.89 -12.53 -27.04
C PHE A 22 9.44 -12.69 -28.49
N ILE A 23 10.37 -13.03 -29.39
CA ILE A 23 10.06 -13.26 -30.80
C ILE A 23 9.07 -14.42 -30.96
N GLU A 24 9.22 -15.49 -30.18
CA GLU A 24 8.28 -16.60 -30.19
C GLU A 24 6.88 -16.17 -29.74
N GLY A 25 6.79 -15.33 -28.70
CA GLY A 25 5.53 -14.71 -28.30
C GLY A 25 4.90 -13.87 -29.41
N LEU A 26 5.67 -13.10 -30.17
CA LEU A 26 5.14 -12.32 -31.30
C LEU A 26 4.65 -13.18 -32.48
N ARG A 27 5.07 -14.46 -32.56
CA ARG A 27 4.60 -15.39 -33.60
C ARG A 27 3.32 -16.12 -33.18
N ASP A 28 2.90 -15.99 -31.93
CA ASP A 28 1.67 -16.61 -31.44
C ASP A 28 0.47 -16.02 -32.20
N PRO A 29 -0.34 -16.85 -32.89
CA PRO A 29 -1.49 -16.38 -33.64
C PRO A 29 -2.59 -15.76 -32.76
N GLU A 30 -2.57 -15.98 -31.44
CA GLU A 30 -3.49 -15.34 -30.50
C GLU A 30 -3.09 -13.91 -30.15
N ILE A 31 -1.84 -13.52 -30.43
CA ILE A 31 -1.34 -12.18 -30.14
C ILE A 31 -1.63 -11.26 -31.33
N ASP A 32 -2.62 -10.38 -31.15
CA ASP A 32 -2.90 -9.34 -32.12
C ASP A 32 -1.82 -8.25 -32.08
N THR A 33 -1.08 -8.14 -33.17
CA THR A 33 -0.05 -7.13 -33.40
C THR A 33 -0.52 -6.02 -34.34
N SER A 34 -1.84 -5.89 -34.54
CA SER A 34 -2.44 -4.79 -35.29
C SER A 34 -2.04 -3.43 -34.72
N SER A 35 -1.96 -2.42 -35.60
CA SER A 35 -1.63 -1.05 -35.21
C SER A 35 -2.60 -0.49 -34.16
N GLU A 36 -3.86 -0.91 -34.20
CA GLU A 36 -4.90 -0.51 -33.25
C GLU A 36 -4.65 -1.12 -31.86
N ALA A 37 -4.40 -2.43 -31.79
CA ALA A 37 -4.08 -3.10 -30.53
C ALA A 37 -2.83 -2.50 -29.87
N LEU A 38 -1.81 -2.18 -30.66
CA LEU A 38 -0.58 -1.54 -30.17
C LEU A 38 -0.84 -0.12 -29.64
N ALA A 39 -1.69 0.67 -30.29
CA ALA A 39 -2.07 2.00 -29.80
C ALA A 39 -2.80 1.92 -28.45
N GLN A 40 -3.75 1.00 -28.33
CA GLN A 40 -4.47 0.77 -27.07
C GLN A 40 -3.52 0.29 -25.95
N ALA A 41 -2.58 -0.60 -26.25
CA ALA A 41 -1.59 -1.06 -25.28
C ALA A 41 -0.70 0.10 -24.79
N LEU A 42 -0.27 0.99 -25.69
CA LEU A 42 0.49 2.19 -25.35
C LEU A 42 -0.31 3.13 -24.44
N GLU A 43 -1.60 3.35 -24.73
CA GLU A 43 -2.48 4.17 -23.89
C GLU A 43 -2.61 3.60 -22.47
N ILE A 44 -2.78 2.28 -22.34
CA ILE A 44 -2.84 1.59 -21.04
C ILE A 44 -1.51 1.73 -20.30
N GLU A 45 -0.38 1.58 -20.98
CA GLU A 45 0.92 1.76 -20.37
C GLU A 45 1.13 3.20 -19.89
N ALA A 46 0.79 4.19 -20.72
CA ALA A 46 0.86 5.60 -20.36
C ALA A 46 -0.03 5.92 -19.16
N ALA A 47 -1.27 5.44 -19.15
CA ALA A 47 -2.19 5.58 -18.01
C ALA A 47 -1.65 4.90 -16.74
N LYS A 48 -1.02 3.72 -16.88
CA LYS A 48 -0.38 3.02 -15.77
C LYS A 48 0.82 3.78 -15.23
N GLN A 49 1.66 4.34 -16.10
CA GLN A 49 2.81 5.14 -15.69
C GLN A 49 2.36 6.43 -15.00
N ALA A 50 1.33 7.11 -15.50
CA ALA A 50 0.75 8.30 -14.86
C ALA A 50 0.10 7.99 -13.50
N SER A 51 -0.45 6.78 -13.33
CA SER A 51 -1.05 6.34 -12.07
C SER A 51 -0.08 5.67 -11.09
N ARG A 52 1.21 5.51 -11.43
CA ARG A 52 2.29 5.05 -10.52
C ARG A 52 2.55 6.12 -9.43
N GLY A 53 1.61 6.28 -8.51
CA GLY A 53 1.63 7.28 -7.45
C GLY A 53 0.25 7.67 -6.96
N MET A 54 -0.80 7.42 -7.76
CA MET A 54 -2.18 7.72 -7.39
C MET A 54 -2.86 6.46 -6.85
N SER A 55 -2.95 6.41 -5.51
CA SER A 55 -3.87 5.58 -4.75
C SER A 55 -3.58 4.08 -4.67
N LYS A 56 -3.56 3.57 -3.43
CA LYS A 56 -3.64 2.14 -3.09
C LYS A 56 -4.99 1.60 -3.59
N VAL A 57 -5.07 1.19 -4.85
CA VAL A 57 -6.24 0.48 -5.39
C VAL A 57 -6.39 -0.82 -4.60
N ARG A 58 -7.62 -1.12 -4.18
CA ARG A 58 -7.96 -2.34 -3.46
C ARG A 58 -7.59 -3.54 -4.33
N GLN A 59 -6.52 -4.24 -3.96
CA GLN A 59 -6.08 -5.45 -4.63
C GLN A 59 -7.21 -6.48 -4.55
N VAL A 60 -7.85 -6.77 -5.68
CA VAL A 60 -8.74 -7.92 -5.81
C VAL A 60 -7.83 -9.14 -5.85
N LYS A 61 -7.99 -10.06 -4.89
CA LYS A 61 -7.29 -11.35 -4.90
C LYS A 61 -7.81 -12.15 -6.09
N THR A 62 -7.15 -12.03 -7.23
CA THR A 62 -7.20 -13.08 -8.24
C THR A 62 -6.42 -14.27 -7.67
N TYR A 63 -6.92 -15.49 -7.85
CA TYR A 63 -6.22 -16.71 -7.41
C TYR A 63 -4.93 -16.86 -8.22
N GLN A 64 -3.86 -16.20 -7.77
CA GLN A 64 -2.51 -16.31 -8.32
C GLN A 64 -1.57 -16.87 -7.27
N TYR A 65 -0.85 -17.91 -7.66
CA TYR A 65 0.08 -18.74 -6.87
C TYR A 65 1.33 -17.99 -6.35
N GLN A 66 1.41 -16.66 -6.51
CA GLN A 66 2.67 -15.89 -6.37
C GLN A 66 2.74 -14.90 -5.19
N ASP A 67 1.78 -14.90 -4.27
CA ASP A 67 1.72 -13.90 -3.19
C ASP A 67 2.43 -14.31 -1.89
N ARG A 68 3.12 -15.47 -1.86
CA ARG A 68 3.84 -15.94 -0.66
C ARG A 68 5.21 -15.29 -0.46
N GLU A 69 5.88 -14.83 -1.51
CA GLU A 69 7.28 -14.39 -1.38
C GLU A 69 7.43 -12.92 -0.95
N ARG A 70 6.46 -12.04 -1.24
CA ARG A 70 6.56 -10.61 -0.90
C ARG A 70 6.36 -10.28 0.58
N LYS A 71 5.78 -11.18 1.38
CA LYS A 71 5.61 -10.96 2.84
C LYS A 71 6.71 -11.56 3.71
N MET A 72 7.63 -12.34 3.12
CA MET A 72 8.74 -13.00 3.83
C MET A 72 10.08 -12.26 3.72
N GLN A 73 10.09 -11.03 3.21
CA GLN A 73 11.26 -10.14 3.30
C GLN A 73 10.91 -8.94 4.18
N LYS A 74 10.63 -9.20 5.46
CA LYS A 74 10.96 -8.19 6.46
C LYS A 74 12.49 -8.25 6.60
N PRO A 75 13.23 -7.13 6.49
CA PRO A 75 14.63 -7.17 6.86
C PRO A 75 14.70 -7.69 8.30
N ASN A 76 15.60 -8.65 8.54
CA ASN A 76 15.96 -9.06 9.90
C ASN A 76 16.57 -7.82 10.57
N LYS A 77 15.72 -7.00 11.19
CA LYS A 77 16.18 -5.85 11.96
C LYS A 77 16.97 -6.41 13.12
N ASN A 78 18.21 -5.96 13.30
CA ASN A 78 18.97 -6.37 14.46
C ASN A 78 18.23 -5.88 15.72
N PRO A 79 18.33 -6.58 16.86
CA PRO A 79 17.67 -6.15 18.09
C PRO A 79 18.07 -4.72 18.48
N ILE A 80 19.29 -4.29 18.13
CA ILE A 80 19.78 -2.93 18.33
C ILE A 80 18.99 -1.90 17.52
N ASP A 81 18.63 -2.19 16.27
CA ASP A 81 17.83 -1.30 15.43
C ASP A 81 16.40 -1.15 15.98
N SER A 82 15.88 -2.22 16.59
CA SER A 82 14.56 -2.21 17.23
C SER A 82 14.57 -1.40 18.53
N ILE A 83 15.66 -1.46 19.30
CA ILE A 83 15.85 -0.61 20.49
C ILE A 83 15.99 0.85 20.07
N LYS A 84 16.71 1.13 18.98
CA LYS A 84 16.86 2.48 18.41
C LYS A 84 15.52 3.07 17.95
N ASP A 85 14.71 2.29 17.22
CA ASP A 85 13.35 2.68 16.80
C ASP A 85 12.43 3.02 18.00
N VAL A 86 12.63 2.36 19.14
CA VAL A 86 11.86 2.63 20.37
C VAL A 86 12.38 3.88 21.07
N LEU A 87 13.70 4.06 21.16
CA LEU A 87 14.32 5.22 21.80
C LEU A 87 14.02 6.52 21.03
N GLU A 88 14.04 6.49 19.70
CA GLU A 88 13.67 7.62 18.85
C GLU A 88 12.21 8.06 19.11
N LYS A 89 11.28 7.12 19.27
CA LYS A 89 9.87 7.41 19.58
C LYS A 89 9.64 8.00 20.97
N PHE A 90 10.51 7.70 21.94
CA PHE A 90 10.42 8.27 23.28
C PHE A 90 10.99 9.69 23.35
N ASN A 91 12.01 10.01 22.54
CA ASN A 91 12.58 11.36 22.48
C ASN A 91 11.66 12.37 21.77
N ASP A 92 10.88 11.95 20.77
CA ASP A 92 9.88 12.81 20.11
C ASP A 92 8.74 13.26 21.04
N GLY A 93 8.56 12.59 22.19
CA GLY A 93 7.53 12.90 23.18
C GLY A 93 7.93 13.90 24.26
N GLN A 94 9.21 14.30 24.37
CA GLN A 94 9.68 15.19 25.44
C GLN A 94 10.15 16.57 25.00
N ASN A 95 10.35 16.82 23.70
CA ASN A 95 10.71 18.15 23.21
C ASN A 95 9.96 18.47 21.89
N SER A 96 8.73 18.96 21.98
CA SER A 96 8.13 19.72 20.88
C SER A 96 7.01 20.65 21.38
N GLU A 97 7.43 21.74 22.00
CA GLU A 97 6.87 23.03 21.64
C GLU A 97 7.16 23.24 20.15
N ASP A 98 6.09 23.27 19.36
CA ASP A 98 6.01 23.76 17.98
C ASP A 98 6.67 22.92 16.85
N SER A 99 5.82 22.16 16.13
CA SER A 99 5.93 22.01 14.66
C SER A 99 4.72 21.24 14.09
N THR A 100 3.75 22.01 13.58
CA THR A 100 2.95 21.67 12.39
C THR A 100 2.12 20.39 12.39
N THR A 101 1.30 20.13 13.41
CA THR A 101 -0.10 19.72 13.17
C THR A 101 -0.94 20.28 14.31
N THR A 102 -1.77 21.28 14.03
CA THR A 102 -2.77 21.77 14.99
C THR A 102 -3.85 20.69 15.16
N ARG A 103 -3.50 19.59 15.85
CA ARG A 103 -4.48 18.61 16.29
C ARG A 103 -5.30 19.30 17.35
N ARG A 104 -6.50 19.75 16.96
CA ARG A 104 -7.48 20.26 17.92
C ARG A 104 -7.61 19.25 19.06
N PRO A 105 -7.61 19.69 20.32
CA PRO A 105 -7.75 18.79 21.46
C PRO A 105 -9.03 17.96 21.28
N ILE A 106 -8.90 16.65 21.50
CA ILE A 106 -10.00 15.72 21.30
C ILE A 106 -11.09 16.01 22.35
N ARG A 107 -12.25 16.49 21.91
CA ARG A 107 -13.36 16.89 22.77
C ARG A 107 -14.48 15.86 22.70
N CYS A 108 -15.05 15.51 23.84
CA CYS A 108 -16.17 14.58 23.91
C CYS A 108 -17.44 15.23 23.34
N TRP A 109 -18.08 14.58 22.37
CA TRP A 109 -19.34 15.05 21.79
C TRP A 109 -20.55 14.93 22.74
N THR A 110 -20.40 14.26 23.89
CA THR A 110 -21.49 14.08 24.86
C THR A 110 -21.42 15.10 26.00
N CYS A 111 -20.26 15.25 26.65
CA CYS A 111 -20.11 16.17 27.79
C CYS A 111 -19.30 17.44 27.47
N GLY A 112 -18.67 17.51 26.30
CA GLY A 112 -17.85 18.66 25.91
C GLY A 112 -16.53 18.79 26.66
N VAL A 113 -16.10 17.79 27.44
CA VAL A 113 -14.80 17.79 28.12
C VAL A 113 -13.72 17.25 27.17
N GLU A 114 -12.52 17.83 27.24
CA GLU A 114 -11.37 17.40 26.44
C GLU A 114 -10.69 16.14 27.03
N GLY A 115 -10.01 15.37 26.19
CA GLY A 115 -9.25 14.17 26.59
C GLY A 115 -9.94 12.83 26.31
N HIS A 116 -11.20 12.82 25.87
CA HIS A 116 -11.89 11.60 25.44
C HIS A 116 -12.97 11.86 24.37
N VAL A 117 -13.39 10.80 23.69
CA VAL A 117 -14.53 10.80 22.75
C VAL A 117 -15.76 10.18 23.40
N LYS A 118 -16.94 10.33 22.78
CA LYS A 118 -18.22 9.77 23.28
C LYS A 118 -18.13 8.31 23.77
N SER A 119 -17.40 7.44 23.07
CA SER A 119 -17.29 6.02 23.44
C SER A 119 -16.57 5.75 24.76
N ARG A 120 -15.81 6.73 25.27
CA ARG A 120 -15.10 6.67 26.55
C ARG A 120 -15.61 7.72 27.53
N CYS A 121 -16.82 8.22 27.31
CA CYS A 121 -17.43 9.18 28.22
C CYS A 121 -17.79 8.48 29.53
N PRO A 122 -17.33 8.97 30.69
CA PRO A 122 -17.68 8.40 32.00
C PRO A 122 -19.11 8.77 32.42
N GLN A 123 -19.78 9.69 31.71
CA GLN A 123 -21.17 10.07 31.97
C GLN A 123 -22.14 9.11 31.27
N PRO A 124 -23.28 8.77 31.90
CA PRO A 124 -24.31 7.94 31.26
C PRO A 124 -24.83 8.65 30.00
N SER A 125 -25.05 7.90 28.93
CA SER A 125 -25.63 8.43 27.69
C SER A 125 -27.02 8.97 27.97
N ILE A 126 -27.23 10.27 27.76
CA ILE A 126 -28.57 10.87 27.79
C ILE A 126 -29.32 10.35 26.56
N GLU A 127 -30.06 9.26 26.73
CA GLU A 127 -31.07 8.83 25.77
C GLU A 127 -32.18 9.88 25.74
N GLN A 128 -32.46 10.42 24.55
CA GLN A 128 -33.59 11.31 24.31
C GLN A 128 -34.91 10.53 24.45
N ASN A 129 -35.37 10.37 25.69
CA ASN A 129 -36.72 9.90 25.96
C ASN A 129 -37.67 11.11 25.92
N GLN A 130 -38.15 11.45 24.72
CA GLN A 130 -39.30 12.34 24.59
C GLN A 130 -40.57 11.49 24.63
N GLY A 131 -41.18 11.43 25.82
CA GLY A 131 -42.54 10.94 26.01
C GLY A 131 -43.52 11.80 25.22
N ASN A 132 -44.30 11.14 24.37
CA ASN A 132 -45.44 11.73 23.68
C ASN A 132 -46.64 11.66 24.65
N ALA A 133 -47.11 12.81 25.11
CA ALA A 133 -48.37 12.96 25.84
C ALA A 133 -49.23 13.98 25.08
N ASN A 134 -50.27 13.47 24.42
CA ASN A 134 -51.50 14.19 24.08
C ASN A 134 -52.64 13.47 24.79
#